data_AF-E1ZDB3-F1
#
_entry.id   AF-E1ZDB3-F1
#
_cell.length_a   1.000
_cell.length_b   1.000
_cell.length_c   1.000
_cell.angle_alpha   90.00
_cell.angle_beta   90.00
_cell.angle_gamma   90.00
#
_symmetry.space_group_name_H-M   'P 1'
#
loop_
_entity.id
_entity.type
_entity.pdbx_description
1 polymer ?
#
loop_
_entity_poly.entity_id
_entity_poly.type
_entity_poly.pdbx_seq_one_letter_code
_entity_poly.pdbx_strand_id
1 'polypeptide(L)'
;NQRYLAALRRLLELPANRACADCGGAGAGSRPTWASINCGVFICMRCAGVHRGMGVHISKVRSCSLDTWLPEQVEFMARTGNALGNAYWEASL
;
A
#
# COMPACT_ATOMS: atom_id res chain seq x y z
N ASN A 1 -7.89 -10.21 13.47
CA ASN A 1 -6.63 -10.99 13.52
C ASN A 1 -5.46 -10.01 13.67
N GLN A 2 -5.00 -9.74 14.90
CA GLN A 2 -4.03 -8.65 15.21
C GLN A 2 -2.56 -8.99 14.86
N ARG A 3 -2.28 -10.23 14.42
CA ARG A 3 -0.92 -10.79 14.35
C ARG A 3 0.06 -10.01 13.46
N TYR A 4 -0.41 -9.36 12.40
CA TYR A 4 0.45 -8.65 11.44
C TYR A 4 0.41 -7.12 11.53
N LEU A 5 -0.41 -6.56 12.43
CA LEU A 5 -0.52 -5.10 12.57
C LEU A 5 0.82 -4.45 12.94
N ALA A 6 1.63 -5.10 13.79
CA ALA A 6 2.94 -4.60 14.15
C ALA A 6 3.92 -4.61 12.96
N ALA A 7 3.89 -5.65 12.14
CA ALA A 7 4.71 -5.73 10.94
C ALA A 7 4.32 -4.66 9.91
N LEU A 8 3.02 -4.50 9.64
CA LEU A 8 2.52 -3.47 8.73
C LEU A 8 2.86 -2.05 9.20
N ARG A 9 2.79 -1.77 10.50
CA ARG A 9 3.23 -0.49 11.07
C ARG A 9 4.70 -0.22 10.79
N ARG A 10 5.58 -1.21 11.01
CA ARG A 10 7.01 -1.09 10.69
C ARG A 10 7.25 -0.85 9.20
N LEU A 11 6.48 -1.51 8.33
CA LEU A 11 6.59 -1.28 6.88
C LEU A 11 6.16 0.15 6.51
N LEU A 12 5.10 0.69 7.09
CA LEU A 12 4.64 2.06 6.88
C LEU A 12 5.62 3.12 7.42
N GLU A 13 6.52 2.74 8.33
CA GLU A 13 7.58 3.62 8.85
C GLU A 13 8.80 3.69 7.92
N LEU A 14 8.92 2.83 6.91
CA LEU A 14 10.01 2.89 5.93
C LEU A 14 9.90 4.17 5.09
N PRO A 15 11.02 4.85 4.76
CA PRO A 15 10.99 6.18 4.12
C PRO A 15 10.11 6.25 2.87
N ALA A 16 10.24 5.29 1.94
CA ALA A 16 9.45 5.25 0.71
C ALA A 16 7.95 5.00 0.96
N ASN A 17 7.62 4.28 2.04
CA ASN A 17 6.23 3.93 2.37
C ASN A 17 5.53 5.01 3.21
N ARG A 18 6.21 6.12 3.56
CA ARG A 18 5.58 7.25 4.28
C ARG A 18 4.78 8.17 3.36
N ALA A 19 5.05 8.11 2.06
CA ALA A 19 4.28 8.78 1.02
C ALA A 19 3.37 7.77 0.33
N CYS A 20 2.17 8.22 -0.05
CA CYS A 20 1.31 7.44 -0.93
C CYS A 20 2.02 7.19 -2.26
N ALA A 21 1.98 5.95 -2.75
CA ALA A 21 2.59 5.58 -4.02
C ALA A 21 2.10 6.44 -5.19
N ASP A 22 0.79 6.75 -5.25
CA ASP A 22 0.22 7.40 -6.45
C ASP A 22 0.14 8.93 -6.36
N CYS A 23 0.01 9.49 -5.15
CA CYS A 23 -0.16 10.95 -4.98
C CYS A 23 1.04 11.64 -4.31
N GLY A 24 2.11 10.89 -4.03
CA GLY A 24 3.38 11.40 -3.51
C GLY A 24 3.29 12.11 -2.15
N GLY A 25 2.17 12.02 -1.43
CA GLY A 25 1.97 12.72 -0.16
C GLY A 25 1.46 14.17 -0.28
N ALA A 26 1.05 14.63 -1.46
CA ALA A 26 0.53 16.00 -1.62
C ALA A 26 -0.83 16.18 -0.90
N GLY A 27 -0.87 17.05 0.12
CA GLY A 27 -2.08 17.48 0.81
C GLY A 27 -2.55 16.65 2.01
N ALA A 28 -3.62 17.12 2.65
CA ALA A 28 -4.22 16.47 3.82
C ALA A 28 -4.79 15.08 3.44
N GLY A 29 -4.57 14.09 4.32
CA GLY A 29 -5.06 12.72 4.13
C GLY A 29 -4.23 11.87 3.16
N SER A 30 -3.05 12.34 2.75
CA SER A 30 -2.17 11.62 1.81
C SER A 30 -1.23 10.61 2.50
N ARG A 31 -1.32 10.49 3.84
CA ARG A 31 -0.63 9.45 4.59
C ARG A 31 -1.16 8.07 4.16
N PRO A 32 -0.29 7.14 3.75
CA PRO A 32 -0.73 5.81 3.40
C PRO A 32 -1.17 5.03 4.65
N THR A 33 -2.38 4.49 4.58
CA THR A 33 -3.00 3.64 5.61
C THR A 33 -3.69 2.42 4.98
N TRP A 34 -3.60 2.32 3.66
CA TRP A 34 -4.17 1.28 2.82
C TRP A 34 -3.06 0.72 1.92
N ALA A 35 -3.31 -0.41 1.29
CA ALA A 35 -2.39 -1.03 0.36
C ALA A 35 -3.13 -1.68 -0.80
N SER A 36 -2.51 -1.66 -1.98
CA SER A 36 -2.83 -2.59 -3.07
C SER A 36 -1.92 -3.80 -2.95
N ILE A 37 -2.46 -4.91 -2.45
CA ILE A 37 -1.66 -6.06 -2.01
C ILE A 37 -1.11 -6.89 -3.17
N ASN A 38 -1.70 -6.79 -4.37
CA ASN A 38 -1.19 -7.45 -5.57
C ASN A 38 -0.21 -6.55 -6.33
N CYS A 39 -0.31 -5.22 -6.20
CA CYS A 39 0.66 -4.29 -6.78
C CYS A 39 1.88 -4.05 -5.88
N GLY A 40 1.79 -4.38 -4.59
CA GLY A 40 2.89 -4.29 -3.64
C GLY A 40 3.13 -2.89 -3.08
N VAL A 41 2.11 -2.00 -3.13
CA VAL A 41 2.22 -0.58 -2.79
C VAL A 41 1.27 -0.15 -1.68
N PHE A 42 1.73 0.79 -0.85
CA PHE A 42 0.99 1.50 0.17
C PHE A 42 0.44 2.83 -0.36
N ILE A 43 -0.85 3.04 -0.15
CA ILE A 43 -1.62 4.14 -0.72
C ILE A 43 -2.49 4.81 0.35
N CYS A 44 -2.84 6.07 0.13
CA CYS A 44 -3.74 6.81 1.01
C CYS A 44 -5.20 6.36 0.81
N MET A 45 -6.09 6.76 1.72
CA MET A 45 -7.52 6.40 1.65
C MET A 45 -8.18 6.86 0.34
N ARG A 46 -7.77 8.02 -0.19
CA ARG A 46 -8.33 8.58 -1.42
C ARG A 46 -7.96 7.72 -2.64
N CYS A 47 -6.67 7.41 -2.78
CA CYS A 47 -6.18 6.55 -3.85
C CYS A 47 -6.71 5.11 -3.70
N ALA A 48 -6.87 4.61 -2.47
CA ALA A 48 -7.56 3.34 -2.22
C ALA A 48 -9.00 3.33 -2.77
N GLY A 49 -9.71 4.48 -2.73
CA GLY A 49 -11.02 4.64 -3.39
C GLY A 49 -10.94 4.50 -4.91
N VAL A 50 -9.96 5.14 -5.54
CA VAL A 50 -9.71 5.03 -6.99
C VAL A 50 -9.40 3.58 -7.36
N HIS A 51 -8.50 2.93 -6.62
CA HIS A 51 -8.12 1.53 -6.82
C HIS A 51 -9.31 0.56 -6.70
N ARG A 52 -10.25 0.83 -5.79
CA ARG A 52 -11.49 0.04 -5.70
C ARG A 52 -12.38 0.19 -6.93
N GLY A 53 -12.44 1.39 -7.50
CA GLY A 53 -13.19 1.66 -8.73
C GLY A 53 -12.68 0.87 -9.95
N MET A 54 -11.38 0.55 -9.98
CA MET A 54 -10.79 -0.29 -11.04
C MET A 54 -11.22 -1.76 -10.97
N GLY A 55 -11.69 -2.22 -9.81
CA GLY A 55 -12.11 -3.61 -9.59
C GLY A 55 -11.00 -4.56 -9.14
N VAL A 56 -11.40 -5.64 -8.47
CA VAL A 56 -10.50 -6.57 -7.75
C VAL A 56 -9.58 -7.41 -8.63
N HIS A 57 -9.87 -7.49 -9.92
CA HIS A 57 -9.03 -8.16 -10.91
C HIS A 57 -7.81 -7.30 -11.30
N ILE A 58 -7.90 -5.97 -11.08
CA ILE A 58 -6.82 -5.02 -11.31
C ILE A 58 -6.10 -4.72 -9.99
N SER A 59 -6.84 -4.33 -8.95
CA SER A 59 -6.27 -3.92 -7.67
C SER A 59 -7.02 -4.50 -6.48
N LYS A 60 -6.31 -5.22 -5.62
CA LYS A 60 -6.83 -5.83 -4.40
C LYS A 60 -6.49 -4.94 -3.21
N VAL A 61 -7.46 -4.16 -2.76
CA VAL A 61 -7.24 -3.14 -1.71
C VAL A 61 -7.50 -3.72 -0.32
N ARG A 62 -6.59 -3.42 0.63
CA ARG A 62 -6.70 -3.75 2.06
C ARG A 62 -6.32 -2.57 2.94
N SER A 63 -7.04 -2.38 4.04
CA SER A 63 -6.67 -1.49 5.14
C SER A 63 -5.52 -2.10 5.92
N CYS A 64 -4.53 -1.28 6.28
CA CYS A 64 -3.41 -1.73 7.11
C CYS A 64 -3.78 -1.90 8.60
N SER A 65 -4.99 -1.47 8.99
CA SER A 65 -5.46 -1.53 10.38
C SER A 65 -6.79 -2.25 10.58
N LEU A 66 -7.66 -2.26 9.57
CA LEU A 66 -9.03 -2.78 9.68
C LEU A 66 -9.20 -4.18 9.07
N ASP A 67 -8.39 -4.52 8.06
CA ASP A 67 -8.53 -5.78 7.34
C ASP A 67 -7.65 -6.89 7.92
N THR A 68 -8.06 -8.14 7.69
CA THR A 68 -7.20 -9.30 7.97
C THR A 68 -6.24 -9.53 6.81
N TRP A 69 -4.98 -9.75 7.16
CA TRP A 69 -3.88 -10.00 6.22
C TRP A 69 -3.41 -11.45 6.32
N LEU A 70 -3.07 -12.02 5.18
CA LEU A 70 -2.40 -13.31 5.09
C LEU A 70 -0.88 -13.12 5.22
N PRO A 71 -0.15 -14.12 5.76
CA PRO A 71 1.31 -14.06 5.89
C PRO A 71 2.01 -13.69 4.58
N GLU A 72 1.62 -14.31 3.48
CA GLU A 72 2.25 -14.15 2.16
C GLU A 72 2.05 -12.73 1.61
N GLN A 73 0.93 -12.08 1.98
CA GLN A 73 0.67 -10.69 1.62
C GLN A 73 1.64 -9.76 2.35
N VAL A 74 1.87 -9.99 3.64
CA VAL A 74 2.80 -9.17 4.44
C VAL A 74 4.23 -9.35 3.95
N GLU A 75 4.64 -10.58 3.64
CA GLU A 75 5.95 -10.88 3.06
C GLU A 75 6.14 -10.23 1.70
N PHE A 76 5.13 -10.28 0.83
CA PHE A 76 5.18 -9.61 -0.47
C PHE A 76 5.29 -8.08 -0.32
N MET A 77 4.51 -7.48 0.58
CA MET A 77 4.61 -6.03 0.86
C MET A 77 5.98 -5.65 1.45
N ALA A 78 6.58 -6.52 2.27
CA ALA A 78 7.90 -6.29 2.84
C ALA A 78 9.03 -6.37 1.78
N ARG A 79 8.87 -7.26 0.80
CA ARG A 79 9.83 -7.44 -0.31
C ARG A 79 9.71 -6.35 -1.37
N THR A 80 8.51 -5.83 -1.61
CA THR A 80 8.25 -4.85 -2.67
C THR A 80 8.24 -3.42 -2.10
N GLY A 81 7.16 -3.03 -1.42
CA GLY A 81 6.96 -1.67 -0.92
C GLY A 81 6.95 -0.61 -2.02
N ASN A 82 6.80 0.66 -1.64
CA ASN A 82 6.65 1.76 -2.59
C ASN A 82 7.92 2.05 -3.38
N ALA A 83 9.11 1.78 -2.81
CA ALA A 83 10.36 2.02 -3.53
C ALA A 83 10.45 1.16 -4.81
N LEU A 84 10.27 -0.16 -4.69
CA LEU A 84 10.30 -1.06 -5.85
C LEU A 84 9.00 -1.00 -6.64
N GLY A 85 7.86 -0.82 -5.98
CA GLY A 85 6.57 -0.67 -6.63
C GLY A 85 6.57 0.51 -7.61
N ASN A 86 6.97 1.70 -7.16
CA ASN A 86 7.06 2.88 -8.03
C ASN A 86 8.14 2.70 -9.10
N ALA A 87 9.30 2.12 -8.78
CA ALA A 87 10.32 1.85 -9.79
C ALA A 87 9.84 0.89 -10.90
N TYR A 88 8.87 0.01 -10.62
CA TYR A 88 8.29 -0.89 -11.61
C TYR A 88 7.09 -0.26 -12.36
N TRP A 89 6.15 0.34 -11.64
CA TRP A 89 4.91 0.88 -12.21
C TRP A 89 5.05 2.28 -12.80
N GLU A 90 5.98 3.09 -12.28
CA GLU A 90 6.27 4.47 -12.71
C GLU A 90 7.58 4.58 -13.50
N ALA A 91 8.22 3.47 -13.87
CA ALA A 91 9.52 3.47 -14.56
C ALA A 91 9.52 4.24 -15.90
N SER A 92 8.34 4.42 -16.49
CA SER A 92 8.13 5.05 -17.81
C SER A 92 7.38 6.39 -17.73
N LEU A 93 7.23 6.96 -16.53
CA LEU A 93 6.62 8.29 -16.32
C LEU A 93 7.66 9.42 -16.36
#